data_AF-A0A522AFU5-F1
#
_entry.id   AF-A0A522AFU5-F1
#
_cell.length_a   1.000
_cell.length_b   1.000
_cell.length_c   1.000
_cell.angle_alpha   90.00
_cell.angle_beta   90.00
_cell.angle_gamma   90.00
#
_symmetry.space_group_name_H-M   'P 1'
#
loop_
_entity.id
_entity.type
_entity.pdbx_description
1 polymer ?
#
loop_
_entity_poly.entity_id
_entity_poly.type
_entity_poly.pdbx_seq_one_letter_code
_entity_poly.pdbx_strand_id
1 'polypeptide(L)'
;MRIGRRRFLVGTAGGLCASISGGGSALAVTSMPRMKLSKFVTDPARVAALKKGVATMKSRKPSSPKSWFYQAAIHAVSNAFLQQALQQDAGVQAVVNDGRFWTKCPHFGAPSADFLLWHRAYLYYFERLLREASGDPTLSVPYWDYGDPADRAFPDLFADPDIDPADPQKRPRNPLFDSRRDQALMYGVVELSDDVVSAAPALSQKLFFGDTEDSGLAGAVLDSNPRTRGVLEQIPHDVIHFAVGGAVGVNDPAATQVGGLMSSPPTAAFDPIFWVHHANIDRIWRTWDCTSGNSWGNPPDATWFAKKDWYFNDVDGSIQSHDRLYYLTDGNLPVKYDTDTGGCIPLSKNPPTPKPAPLVVAANGGGATPMAASAAPPASGSVVLDMKAGTMSLPPDRPTNQLLAIPPMKVFAAPSAPAALSAAPSGTRRRVILEIAGVDYKAPPSVGYNVFVNLPERASPDRASPNFVGTLALFGLKHEPMAGMKDEMSTDTAQQFDVTRFVRSTPDLKQLQVTIMPFSLYRPRKGEVPKPAEAGVVLGGMRLLVVEEATLPNR
;
A
#
# COMPACT_ATOMS: atom_id res chain seq x y z
N MET A 1 19.92 -19.50 -88.20
CA MET A 1 19.00 -20.62 -87.91
C MET A 1 18.06 -20.18 -86.78
N ARG A 2 16.73 -20.12 -87.04
CA ARG A 2 15.56 -19.96 -86.13
C ARG A 2 15.67 -18.96 -84.93
N ILE A 3 15.03 -17.78 -84.98
CA ILE A 3 13.72 -17.42 -84.36
C ILE A 3 13.67 -17.69 -82.84
N GLY A 4 13.42 -16.74 -81.93
CA GLY A 4 13.04 -15.33 -82.05
C GLY A 4 12.63 -14.65 -80.72
N ARG A 5 12.22 -13.38 -80.85
CA ARG A 5 11.27 -12.56 -80.03
C ARG A 5 11.61 -12.33 -78.54
N ARG A 6 11.44 -11.14 -77.92
CA ARG A 6 10.97 -9.80 -78.31
C ARG A 6 11.27 -8.83 -77.13
N ARG A 7 11.84 -7.67 -77.46
CA ARG A 7 11.57 -6.29 -76.98
C ARG A 7 11.46 -5.94 -75.47
N PHE A 8 12.43 -5.12 -75.07
CA PHE A 8 12.33 -3.91 -74.22
C PHE A 8 11.05 -3.06 -74.42
N LEU A 9 10.53 -2.46 -73.33
CA LEU A 9 10.32 -1.00 -73.18
C LEU A 9 9.78 -0.58 -71.79
N VAL A 10 10.02 0.69 -71.51
CA VAL A 10 9.87 1.53 -70.31
C VAL A 10 8.44 2.09 -70.15
N GLY A 11 8.05 2.46 -68.90
CA GLY A 11 6.90 3.34 -68.54
C GLY A 11 5.66 2.58 -68.06
N THR A 12 4.84 2.99 -67.08
CA THR A 12 4.51 4.29 -66.47
C THR A 12 3.67 4.06 -65.18
N ALA A 13 3.51 5.13 -64.41
CA ALA A 13 2.67 5.31 -63.20
C ALA A 13 1.32 4.57 -63.15
N GLY A 14 0.97 4.14 -61.93
CA GLY A 14 -0.38 3.73 -61.53
C GLY A 14 -0.50 3.80 -60.02
N GLY A 15 -1.16 4.83 -59.51
CA GLY A 15 -1.51 4.95 -58.09
C GLY A 15 -2.54 3.90 -57.69
N LEU A 16 -2.39 3.37 -56.48
CA LEU A 16 -3.50 2.77 -55.74
C LEU A 16 -3.59 3.43 -54.37
N CYS A 17 -4.61 4.27 -54.22
CA CYS A 17 -5.23 4.55 -52.95
C CYS A 17 -5.75 3.22 -52.37
N ALA A 18 -5.13 2.74 -51.31
CA ALA A 18 -5.76 1.76 -50.43
C ALA A 18 -6.55 2.55 -49.37
N SER A 19 -7.87 2.49 -49.50
CA SER A 19 -8.85 3.01 -48.56
C SER A 19 -8.61 2.49 -47.14
N ILE A 20 -8.41 3.42 -46.20
CA ILE A 20 -8.50 3.16 -44.77
C ILE A 20 -9.99 3.01 -44.45
N SER A 21 -10.43 1.79 -44.19
CA SER A 21 -11.74 1.50 -43.59
C SER A 21 -11.52 0.76 -42.28
N GLY A 22 -12.20 1.24 -41.24
CA GLY A 22 -11.93 0.92 -39.85
C GLY A 22 -12.05 -0.56 -39.46
N GLY A 23 -11.31 -0.89 -38.41
CA GLY A 23 -11.29 -2.19 -37.77
C GLY A 23 -10.18 -2.20 -36.73
N GLY A 24 -10.46 -1.64 -35.55
CA GLY A 24 -9.51 -1.59 -34.44
C GLY A 24 -9.06 -2.99 -34.05
N SER A 25 -7.84 -3.34 -34.43
CA SER A 25 -7.07 -4.35 -33.74
C SER A 25 -6.13 -3.61 -32.81
N ALA A 26 -6.50 -3.52 -31.54
CA ALA A 26 -5.54 -3.21 -30.49
C ALA A 26 -4.43 -4.27 -30.60
N LEU A 27 -3.30 -3.89 -31.18
CA LEU A 27 -2.13 -4.75 -31.24
C LEU A 27 -1.88 -5.26 -29.82
N ALA A 28 -1.88 -6.59 -29.67
CA ALA A 28 -1.47 -7.26 -28.45
C ALA A 28 0.01 -6.93 -28.21
N VAL A 29 0.27 -5.76 -27.63
CA VAL A 29 1.60 -5.35 -27.20
C VAL A 29 1.98 -6.31 -26.09
N THR A 30 3.01 -7.10 -26.35
CA THR A 30 3.64 -7.95 -25.33
C THR A 30 4.05 -7.07 -24.17
N SER A 31 3.42 -7.27 -23.01
CA SER A 31 3.77 -6.59 -21.76
C SER A 31 5.27 -6.76 -21.50
N MET A 32 6.02 -5.66 -21.60
CA MET A 32 7.44 -5.65 -21.31
C MET A 32 7.63 -5.80 -19.80
N PRO A 33 8.58 -6.62 -19.33
CA PRO A 33 8.83 -6.76 -17.91
C PRO A 33 9.18 -5.41 -17.27
N ARG A 34 8.58 -5.12 -16.12
CA ARG A 34 9.04 -4.03 -15.25
C ARG A 34 10.47 -4.36 -14.83
N MET A 35 11.33 -3.36 -14.86
CA MET A 35 12.75 -3.54 -14.57
C MET A 35 13.21 -2.64 -13.44
N LYS A 36 14.33 -3.03 -12.82
CA LYS A 36 14.95 -2.27 -11.77
C LYS A 36 15.27 -0.86 -12.24
N LEU A 37 14.98 0.15 -11.42
CA LEU A 37 15.13 1.56 -11.79
C LEU A 37 16.58 1.90 -12.17
N SER A 38 17.59 1.40 -11.45
CA SER A 38 19.00 1.64 -11.78
C SER A 38 19.40 1.05 -13.14
N LYS A 39 18.74 -0.02 -13.60
CA LYS A 39 18.88 -0.54 -14.97
C LYS A 39 18.07 0.27 -15.98
N PHE A 40 16.87 0.69 -15.61
CA PHE A 40 15.98 1.50 -16.47
C PHE A 40 16.65 2.78 -16.93
N VAL A 41 17.30 3.51 -16.01
CA VAL A 41 17.91 4.82 -16.28
C VAL A 41 19.16 4.77 -17.17
N THR A 42 19.74 3.59 -17.40
CA THR A 42 20.89 3.43 -18.32
C THR A 42 20.53 3.64 -19.79
N ASP A 43 19.24 3.62 -20.12
CA ASP A 43 18.72 3.85 -21.47
C ASP A 43 18.04 5.25 -21.52
N PRO A 44 18.67 6.25 -22.16
CA PRO A 44 18.10 7.59 -22.28
C PRO A 44 16.75 7.62 -22.98
N ALA A 45 16.46 6.69 -23.89
CA ALA A 45 15.18 6.63 -24.59
C ALA A 45 14.04 6.26 -23.64
N ARG A 46 14.27 5.30 -22.73
CA ARG A 46 13.30 4.93 -21.68
C ARG A 46 13.03 6.08 -20.72
N VAL A 47 14.09 6.78 -20.30
CA VAL A 47 13.98 7.97 -19.45
C VAL A 47 13.16 9.06 -20.14
N ALA A 48 13.43 9.33 -21.41
CA ALA A 48 12.69 10.31 -22.21
C ALA A 48 11.21 9.90 -22.38
N ALA A 49 10.94 8.62 -22.64
CA ALA A 49 9.57 8.09 -22.75
C ALA A 49 8.79 8.24 -21.45
N LEU A 50 9.38 7.89 -20.30
CA LEU A 50 8.75 8.06 -18.99
C LEU A 50 8.45 9.53 -18.70
N LYS A 51 9.42 10.44 -18.88
CA LYS A 51 9.23 11.89 -18.69
C LYS A 51 8.11 12.40 -19.61
N LYS A 52 8.12 12.04 -20.90
CA LYS A 52 7.08 12.43 -21.86
C LYS A 52 5.71 11.91 -21.47
N GLY A 53 5.59 10.64 -21.06
CA GLY A 53 4.32 10.06 -20.63
C GLY A 53 3.72 10.80 -19.44
N VAL A 54 4.51 11.06 -18.40
CA VAL A 54 4.06 11.81 -17.22
C VAL A 54 3.70 13.25 -17.57
N ALA A 55 4.51 13.95 -18.38
CA ALA A 55 4.21 15.31 -18.83
C ALA A 55 2.88 15.37 -19.61
N THR A 56 2.66 14.44 -20.55
CA THR A 56 1.41 14.34 -21.33
C THR A 56 0.21 14.06 -20.43
N MET A 57 0.35 13.18 -19.43
CA MET A 57 -0.74 12.93 -18.49
C MET A 57 -1.05 14.16 -17.63
N LYS A 58 -0.02 14.89 -17.18
CA LYS A 58 -0.16 16.13 -16.39
C LYS A 58 -0.76 17.29 -17.19
N SER A 59 -0.62 17.32 -18.52
CA SER A 59 -1.20 18.36 -19.36
C SER A 59 -2.69 18.16 -19.68
N ARG A 60 -3.25 16.97 -19.39
CA ARG A 60 -4.67 16.67 -19.62
C ARG A 60 -5.52 17.29 -18.51
N LYS A 61 -6.76 17.65 -18.86
CA LYS A 61 -7.74 18.19 -17.90
C LYS A 61 -7.99 17.21 -16.74
N PRO A 62 -8.12 17.67 -15.49
CA PRO A 62 -8.36 16.82 -14.33
C PRO A 62 -9.52 15.82 -14.44
N SER A 63 -10.62 16.16 -15.13
CA SER A 63 -11.75 15.25 -15.34
C SER A 63 -11.50 14.17 -16.38
N SER A 64 -10.42 14.28 -17.17
CA SER A 64 -10.09 13.27 -18.17
C SER A 64 -9.63 11.98 -17.49
N PRO A 65 -10.24 10.82 -17.78
CA PRO A 65 -9.84 9.54 -17.22
C PRO A 65 -8.37 9.18 -17.45
N LYS A 66 -7.73 9.78 -18.46
CA LYS A 66 -6.33 9.55 -18.81
C LYS A 66 -5.37 10.62 -18.25
N SER A 67 -5.85 11.56 -17.44
CA SER A 67 -5.01 12.60 -16.83
C SER A 67 -4.25 12.08 -15.62
N TRP A 68 -3.14 12.74 -15.29
CA TRP A 68 -2.39 12.46 -14.07
C TRP A 68 -3.25 12.65 -12.83
N PHE A 69 -3.99 13.76 -12.79
CA PHE A 69 -4.86 14.09 -11.65
C PHE A 69 -5.92 13.01 -11.44
N TYR A 70 -6.63 12.62 -12.50
CA TYR A 70 -7.66 11.60 -12.41
C TYR A 70 -7.09 10.28 -11.89
N GLN A 71 -5.96 9.85 -12.45
CA GLN A 71 -5.33 8.60 -12.05
C GLN A 71 -4.89 8.65 -10.59
N ALA A 72 -4.18 9.70 -10.16
CA ALA A 72 -3.79 9.88 -8.76
C ALA A 72 -5.00 9.92 -7.81
N ALA A 73 -6.09 10.58 -8.21
CA ALA A 73 -7.31 10.69 -7.41
C ALA A 73 -8.05 9.35 -7.24
N ILE A 74 -7.82 8.34 -8.10
CA ILE A 74 -8.33 6.98 -7.89
C ILE A 74 -7.83 6.41 -6.57
N HIS A 75 -6.55 6.64 -6.24
CA HIS A 75 -6.00 6.30 -4.93
C HIS A 75 -6.72 7.09 -3.84
N ALA A 76 -6.54 8.40 -3.82
CA ALA A 76 -7.33 9.34 -3.03
C ALA A 76 -6.99 10.77 -3.43
N VAL A 77 -7.84 11.72 -3.02
CA VAL A 77 -7.65 13.14 -3.28
C VAL A 77 -8.01 13.97 -2.04
N SER A 78 -7.13 14.88 -1.65
CA SER A 78 -7.38 15.84 -0.56
C SER A 78 -8.41 16.88 -0.99
N ASN A 79 -9.11 17.47 -0.02
CA ASN A 79 -10.02 18.58 -0.31
C ASN A 79 -9.32 19.75 -1.01
N ALA A 80 -8.09 20.08 -0.63
CA ALA A 80 -7.31 21.14 -1.28
C ALA A 80 -7.08 20.86 -2.78
N PHE A 81 -6.67 19.64 -3.12
CA PHE A 81 -6.41 19.26 -4.51
C PHE A 81 -7.71 19.20 -5.31
N LEU A 82 -8.80 18.70 -4.71
CA LEU A 82 -10.09 18.70 -5.36
C LEU A 82 -10.57 20.13 -5.66
N GLN A 83 -10.48 21.05 -4.70
CA GLN A 83 -10.89 22.44 -4.92
C GLN A 83 -10.09 23.11 -6.03
N GLN A 84 -8.78 22.87 -6.09
CA GLN A 84 -7.94 23.35 -7.18
C GLN A 84 -8.38 22.76 -8.54
N ALA A 85 -8.71 21.47 -8.59
CA ALA A 85 -9.16 20.83 -9.83
C ALA A 85 -10.54 21.33 -10.29
N LEU A 86 -11.48 21.56 -9.36
CA LEU A 86 -12.79 22.13 -9.66
C LEU A 86 -12.69 23.54 -10.27
N GLN A 87 -11.71 24.34 -9.83
CA GLN A 87 -11.44 25.66 -10.41
C GLN A 87 -10.86 25.58 -11.83
N GLN A 88 -10.07 24.54 -12.12
CA GLN A 88 -9.41 24.36 -13.42
C GLN A 88 -10.30 23.68 -14.46
N ASP A 89 -11.23 22.84 -14.04
CA ASP A 89 -12.02 22.00 -14.91
C ASP A 89 -13.40 21.65 -14.32
N ALA A 90 -14.45 22.31 -14.84
CA ALA A 90 -15.82 22.08 -14.40
C ALA A 90 -16.30 20.62 -14.57
N GLY A 91 -15.66 19.82 -15.45
CA GLY A 91 -15.96 18.40 -15.61
C GLY A 91 -15.66 17.55 -14.37
N VAL A 92 -14.81 18.05 -13.46
CA VAL A 92 -14.46 17.39 -12.20
C VAL A 92 -15.69 17.11 -11.36
N GLN A 93 -16.67 18.03 -11.35
CA GLN A 93 -17.90 17.85 -10.58
C GLN A 93 -18.69 16.61 -11.04
N ALA A 94 -18.69 16.30 -12.33
CA ALA A 94 -19.36 15.11 -12.84
C ALA A 94 -18.67 13.82 -12.36
N VAL A 95 -17.33 13.81 -12.28
CA VAL A 95 -16.57 12.66 -11.77
C VAL A 95 -16.82 12.46 -10.27
N VAL A 96 -16.84 13.55 -9.50
CA VAL A 96 -17.19 13.50 -8.06
C VAL A 96 -18.60 12.94 -7.86
N ASN A 97 -19.57 13.39 -8.66
CA ASN A 97 -20.96 12.93 -8.57
C ASN A 97 -21.13 11.45 -8.97
N ASP A 98 -20.31 10.94 -9.90
CA ASP A 98 -20.29 9.52 -10.26
C ASP A 98 -19.85 8.66 -9.06
N GLY A 99 -18.81 9.09 -8.35
CA GLY A 99 -18.41 8.50 -7.08
C GLY A 99 -17.79 7.10 -7.15
N ARG A 100 -17.71 6.48 -8.34
CA ARG A 100 -17.11 5.13 -8.52
C ARG A 100 -15.59 5.11 -8.52
N PHE A 101 -14.94 6.20 -8.90
CA PHE A 101 -13.51 6.17 -9.26
C PHE A 101 -12.57 6.71 -8.19
N TRP A 102 -12.86 7.88 -7.62
CA TRP A 102 -11.92 8.57 -6.75
C TRP A 102 -12.06 8.15 -5.29
N THR A 103 -10.93 8.22 -4.57
CA THR A 103 -10.82 7.84 -3.16
C THR A 103 -11.26 6.39 -2.95
N LYS A 104 -10.64 5.47 -3.69
CA LYS A 104 -10.94 4.02 -3.65
C LYS A 104 -9.80 3.15 -3.15
N CYS A 105 -8.70 3.75 -2.70
CA CYS A 105 -7.62 2.99 -2.09
C CYS A 105 -8.11 2.22 -0.84
N PRO A 106 -7.80 0.91 -0.71
CA PRO A 106 -8.29 0.08 0.40
C PRO A 106 -7.70 0.40 1.78
N HIS A 107 -6.82 1.41 1.91
CA HIS A 107 -6.34 1.84 3.23
C HIS A 107 -7.45 2.41 4.15
N PHE A 108 -8.61 2.78 3.59
CA PHE A 108 -9.69 3.49 4.27
C PHE A 108 -10.77 2.57 4.83
N GLY A 109 -10.41 1.76 5.82
CA GLY A 109 -11.41 0.90 6.45
C GLY A 109 -11.85 -0.29 5.58
N ALA A 110 -11.06 -0.67 4.57
CA ALA A 110 -11.18 -1.95 3.89
C ALA A 110 -10.23 -2.99 4.52
N PRO A 111 -10.51 -4.29 4.37
CA PRO A 111 -9.58 -5.32 4.82
C PRO A 111 -8.23 -5.20 4.09
N SER A 112 -7.12 -5.36 4.81
CA SER A 112 -5.78 -5.27 4.22
C SER A 112 -5.57 -6.24 3.05
N ALA A 113 -6.27 -7.37 3.00
CA ALA A 113 -6.14 -8.29 1.86
C ALA A 113 -6.57 -7.68 0.51
N ASP A 114 -7.37 -6.60 0.51
CA ASP A 114 -7.69 -5.85 -0.70
C ASP A 114 -6.47 -5.07 -1.24
N PHE A 115 -5.52 -4.69 -0.38
CA PHE A 115 -4.36 -3.83 -0.69
C PHE A 115 -3.56 -4.33 -1.89
N LEU A 116 -3.07 -5.56 -1.86
CA LEU A 116 -2.17 -6.08 -2.91
C LEU A 116 -2.90 -6.24 -4.25
N LEU A 117 -4.12 -6.77 -4.23
CA LEU A 117 -4.91 -7.01 -5.43
C LEU A 117 -5.28 -5.68 -6.10
N TRP A 118 -5.75 -4.72 -5.30
CA TRP A 118 -6.16 -3.41 -5.80
C TRP A 118 -4.97 -2.64 -6.39
N HIS A 119 -3.83 -2.58 -5.69
CA HIS A 119 -2.65 -1.85 -6.18
C HIS A 119 -2.04 -2.49 -7.43
N ARG A 120 -2.08 -3.83 -7.56
CA ARG A 120 -1.67 -4.51 -8.80
C ARG A 120 -2.55 -4.09 -9.99
N ALA A 121 -3.87 -4.11 -9.82
CA ALA A 121 -4.80 -3.68 -10.86
C ALA A 121 -4.63 -2.20 -11.20
N TYR A 122 -4.55 -1.34 -10.18
CA TYR A 122 -4.35 0.09 -10.32
C TYR A 122 -3.09 0.42 -11.11
N LEU A 123 -1.95 -0.17 -10.72
CA LEU A 123 -0.67 0.03 -11.38
C LEU A 123 -0.67 -0.53 -12.81
N TYR A 124 -1.35 -1.66 -13.05
CA TYR A 124 -1.47 -2.25 -14.39
C TYR A 124 -2.21 -1.32 -15.36
N TYR A 125 -3.38 -0.81 -15.00
CA TYR A 125 -4.15 0.08 -15.87
C TYR A 125 -3.50 1.45 -16.02
N PHE A 126 -2.91 2.00 -14.94
CA PHE A 126 -2.10 3.21 -15.02
C PHE A 126 -0.92 3.06 -16.00
N GLU A 127 -0.16 1.96 -15.91
CA GLU A 127 0.98 1.72 -16.79
C GLU A 127 0.58 1.69 -18.27
N ARG A 128 -0.59 1.13 -18.60
CA ARG A 128 -1.12 1.12 -19.97
C ARG A 128 -1.43 2.53 -20.47
N LEU A 129 -2.05 3.37 -19.64
CA LEU A 129 -2.32 4.77 -19.95
C LEU A 129 -1.02 5.60 -20.07
N LEU A 130 -0.04 5.33 -19.23
CA LEU A 130 1.28 5.97 -19.28
C LEU A 130 2.02 5.59 -20.57
N ARG A 131 1.98 4.31 -20.94
CA ARG A 131 2.53 3.79 -22.19
C ARG A 131 1.92 4.49 -23.41
N GLU A 132 0.59 4.60 -23.47
CA GLU A 132 -0.11 5.37 -24.50
C GLU A 132 0.33 6.85 -24.51
N ALA A 133 0.37 7.50 -23.35
CA ALA A 133 0.75 8.91 -23.22
C ALA A 133 2.21 9.20 -23.61
N SER A 134 3.11 8.24 -23.43
CA SER A 134 4.50 8.35 -23.86
C SER A 134 4.66 8.20 -25.38
N GLY A 135 3.78 7.43 -26.01
CA GLY A 135 3.91 6.98 -27.39
C GLY A 135 4.97 5.89 -27.58
N ASP A 136 5.50 5.31 -26.50
CA ASP A 136 6.42 4.18 -26.52
C ASP A 136 5.68 2.90 -26.09
N PRO A 137 5.38 1.96 -27.00
CA PRO A 137 4.68 0.72 -26.65
C PRO A 137 5.51 -0.22 -25.78
N THR A 138 6.81 0.01 -25.61
CA THR A 138 7.69 -0.82 -24.80
C THR A 138 7.86 -0.31 -23.37
N LEU A 139 7.32 0.86 -23.06
CA LEU A 139 7.42 1.46 -21.74
C LEU A 139 6.67 0.62 -20.70
N SER A 140 7.34 0.33 -19.59
CA SER A 140 6.76 -0.22 -18.35
C SER A 140 7.25 0.60 -17.18
N VAL A 141 6.47 0.67 -16.10
CA VAL A 141 6.87 1.40 -14.89
C VAL A 141 8.07 0.68 -14.26
N PRO A 142 9.21 1.36 -14.00
CA PRO A 142 10.32 0.73 -13.29
C PRO A 142 9.97 0.50 -11.82
N TYR A 143 10.70 -0.39 -11.14
CA TYR A 143 10.60 -0.55 -9.69
C TYR A 143 11.86 -0.04 -8.98
N TRP A 144 11.69 0.64 -7.86
CA TRP A 144 12.79 1.09 -7.01
C TRP A 144 13.16 -0.02 -6.02
N ASP A 145 14.25 -0.74 -6.30
CA ASP A 145 14.68 -1.89 -5.50
C ASP A 145 15.52 -1.45 -4.29
N TYR A 146 14.94 -0.66 -3.41
CA TYR A 146 15.62 -0.15 -2.20
C TYR A 146 16.12 -1.26 -1.25
N GLY A 147 15.70 -2.51 -1.46
CA GLY A 147 16.27 -3.68 -0.78
C GLY A 147 17.71 -4.00 -1.20
N ASP A 148 18.11 -3.63 -2.42
CA ASP A 148 19.52 -3.64 -2.83
C ASP A 148 20.25 -2.44 -2.20
N PRO A 149 21.34 -2.65 -1.43
CA PRO A 149 22.15 -1.58 -0.89
C PRO A 149 22.58 -0.50 -1.89
N ALA A 150 22.78 -0.85 -3.16
CA ALA A 150 23.17 0.10 -4.22
C ALA A 150 22.05 1.07 -4.63
N ASP A 151 20.79 0.73 -4.34
CA ASP A 151 19.60 1.47 -4.74
C ASP A 151 18.96 2.21 -3.55
N ARG A 152 19.60 2.32 -2.38
CA ARG A 152 19.02 2.98 -1.19
C ARG A 152 18.96 4.51 -1.26
N ALA A 153 19.82 5.11 -2.05
CA ALA A 153 19.78 6.54 -2.30
C ALA A 153 18.50 6.91 -3.04
N PHE A 154 17.98 8.11 -2.77
CA PHE A 154 16.83 8.61 -3.53
C PHE A 154 17.20 8.71 -5.02
N PRO A 155 16.35 8.26 -5.96
CA PRO A 155 16.76 8.20 -7.35
C PRO A 155 16.87 9.58 -8.00
N ASP A 156 18.05 9.92 -8.54
CA ASP A 156 18.36 11.22 -9.17
C ASP A 156 17.35 11.64 -10.25
N LEU A 157 16.80 10.65 -10.98
CA LEU A 157 15.76 10.87 -12.00
C LEU A 157 14.54 11.65 -11.46
N PHE A 158 14.23 11.48 -10.17
CA PHE A 158 13.12 12.14 -9.50
C PHE A 158 13.59 13.35 -8.68
N ALA A 159 14.87 13.45 -8.31
CA ALA A 159 15.41 14.54 -7.49
C ALA A 159 15.77 15.80 -8.30
N ASP A 160 16.17 15.66 -9.56
CA ASP A 160 16.61 16.79 -10.38
C ASP A 160 15.42 17.61 -10.90
N PRO A 161 15.25 18.88 -10.50
CA PRO A 161 14.19 19.74 -11.01
C PRO A 161 14.38 20.14 -12.49
N ASP A 162 15.60 20.01 -13.05
CA ASP A 162 15.93 20.41 -14.42
C ASP A 162 15.55 21.89 -14.69
N ILE A 163 15.99 22.80 -13.81
CA ILE A 163 15.69 24.24 -13.91
C ILE A 163 16.40 24.84 -15.13
N ASP A 164 15.65 25.56 -15.97
CA ASP A 164 16.23 26.43 -16.98
C ASP A 164 16.79 27.70 -16.30
N PRO A 165 18.11 27.98 -16.36
CA PRO A 165 18.69 29.19 -15.79
C PRO A 165 18.09 30.48 -16.35
N ALA A 166 17.49 30.44 -17.53
CA ALA A 166 16.82 31.57 -18.16
C ALA A 166 15.37 31.78 -17.68
N ASP A 167 14.74 30.79 -17.00
CA ASP A 167 13.39 30.96 -16.46
C ASP A 167 13.43 31.79 -15.16
N PRO A 168 12.92 33.04 -15.14
CA PRO A 168 12.96 33.87 -13.94
C PRO A 168 12.13 33.30 -12.79
N GLN A 169 11.16 32.43 -13.10
CA GLN A 169 10.34 31.74 -12.09
C GLN A 169 10.97 30.45 -11.57
N LYS A 170 12.11 30.02 -12.14
CA LYS A 170 12.81 28.78 -11.81
C LYS A 170 11.87 27.58 -11.73
N ARG A 171 10.98 27.42 -12.73
CA ARG A 171 10.02 26.31 -12.72
C ARG A 171 10.73 25.01 -13.11
N PRO A 172 10.45 23.90 -12.40
CA PRO A 172 10.94 22.58 -12.80
C PRO A 172 10.46 22.19 -14.20
N ARG A 173 11.40 21.75 -15.05
CA ARG A 173 11.08 21.15 -16.35
C ARG A 173 10.92 19.64 -16.25
N ASN A 174 11.53 19.01 -15.25
CA ASN A 174 11.40 17.57 -15.04
C ASN A 174 9.99 17.23 -14.52
N PRO A 175 9.14 16.52 -15.29
CA PRO A 175 7.78 16.19 -14.87
C PRO A 175 7.74 15.14 -13.75
N LEU A 176 8.88 14.52 -13.43
CA LEU A 176 9.03 13.54 -12.35
C LEU A 176 9.43 14.17 -11.01
N PHE A 177 9.89 15.43 -11.03
CA PHE A 177 10.27 16.17 -9.84
C PHE A 177 9.04 16.65 -9.07
N ASP A 178 9.14 16.58 -7.74
CA ASP A 178 8.25 17.27 -6.80
C ASP A 178 9.06 17.69 -5.57
N SER A 179 8.90 18.95 -5.14
CA SER A 179 9.63 19.49 -3.99
C SER A 179 9.04 19.07 -2.65
N ARG A 180 7.84 18.49 -2.61
CA ARG A 180 7.13 18.09 -1.39
C ARG A 180 7.53 16.69 -0.94
N ARG A 181 8.82 16.51 -0.70
CA ARG A 181 9.47 15.28 -0.24
C ARG A 181 10.45 15.59 0.88
N ASP A 182 10.91 14.56 1.59
CA ASP A 182 12.03 14.70 2.53
C ASP A 182 13.27 15.25 1.80
N GLN A 183 13.67 16.48 2.14
CA GLN A 183 14.75 17.17 1.42
C GLN A 183 16.13 16.54 1.67
N ALA A 184 16.34 15.98 2.87
CA ALA A 184 17.62 15.36 3.20
C ALA A 184 17.80 14.06 2.40
N LEU A 185 16.73 13.27 2.26
CA LEU A 185 16.73 12.07 1.43
C LEU A 185 16.84 12.44 -0.06
N MET A 186 15.99 13.36 -0.53
CA MET A 186 15.93 13.74 -1.96
C MET A 186 17.25 14.30 -2.48
N TYR A 187 17.96 15.12 -1.70
CA TYR A 187 19.26 15.69 -2.09
C TYR A 187 20.47 14.85 -1.63
N GLY A 188 20.23 13.62 -1.15
CA GLY A 188 21.29 12.66 -0.84
C GLY A 188 22.18 13.04 0.33
N VAL A 189 21.68 13.84 1.28
CA VAL A 189 22.32 14.01 2.61
C VAL A 189 22.26 12.68 3.37
N VAL A 190 21.13 11.98 3.23
CA VAL A 190 20.88 10.66 3.80
C VAL A 190 20.42 9.69 2.72
N GLU A 191 20.39 8.41 3.06
CA GLU A 191 19.74 7.35 2.28
C GLU A 191 18.89 6.47 3.20
N LEU A 192 18.06 5.61 2.63
CA LEU A 192 17.19 4.72 3.40
C LEU A 192 18.02 3.75 4.28
N SER A 193 17.58 3.53 5.51
CA SER A 193 18.23 2.59 6.43
C SER A 193 17.89 1.13 6.10
N ASP A 194 18.66 0.19 6.65
CA ASP A 194 18.39 -1.25 6.56
C ASP A 194 16.99 -1.62 7.09
N ASP A 195 16.56 -0.95 8.17
CA ASP A 195 15.27 -1.20 8.80
C ASP A 195 14.09 -0.76 7.93
N VAL A 196 14.22 0.28 7.12
CA VAL A 196 13.10 0.75 6.29
C VAL A 196 12.89 -0.12 5.05
N VAL A 197 13.98 -0.65 4.49
CA VAL A 197 13.97 -1.31 3.18
C VAL A 197 13.72 -2.82 3.24
N SER A 198 13.75 -3.40 4.45
CA SER A 198 13.72 -4.85 4.62
C SER A 198 12.37 -5.45 4.23
N ALA A 199 12.37 -6.24 3.15
CA ALA A 199 11.25 -7.09 2.75
C ALA A 199 11.26 -8.47 3.45
N ALA A 200 12.25 -8.74 4.31
CA ALA A 200 12.41 -10.05 4.93
C ALA A 200 11.19 -10.51 5.73
N PRO A 201 10.52 -9.66 6.55
CA PRO A 201 9.31 -10.06 7.27
C PRO A 201 8.17 -10.49 6.34
N ALA A 202 7.99 -9.81 5.20
CA ALA A 202 6.98 -10.15 4.21
C ALA A 202 7.34 -11.44 3.45
N LEU A 203 8.60 -11.59 3.04
CA LEU A 203 9.08 -12.77 2.31
C LEU A 203 9.14 -14.04 3.19
N SER A 204 9.25 -13.90 4.52
CA SER A 204 9.20 -15.05 5.44
C SER A 204 7.80 -15.61 5.67
N GLN A 205 6.74 -14.86 5.32
CA GLN A 205 5.36 -15.33 5.49
C GLN A 205 5.10 -16.58 4.67
N LYS A 206 4.34 -17.53 5.21
CA LYS A 206 3.92 -18.74 4.48
C LYS A 206 2.48 -18.68 3.96
N LEU A 207 1.70 -17.75 4.49
CA LEU A 207 0.29 -17.59 4.18
C LEU A 207 0.07 -16.27 3.45
N PHE A 208 -0.74 -16.29 2.39
CA PHE A 208 -1.25 -15.06 1.78
C PHE A 208 -2.32 -14.45 2.67
N PHE A 209 -3.41 -15.21 2.89
CA PHE A 209 -4.46 -14.90 3.86
C PHE A 209 -4.15 -15.64 5.16
N GLY A 210 -3.65 -14.93 6.16
CA GLY A 210 -3.57 -15.45 7.52
C GLY A 210 -3.82 -14.33 8.52
N ASP A 211 -3.47 -14.51 9.78
CA ASP A 211 -3.90 -13.58 10.83
C ASP A 211 -3.19 -12.23 10.65
N THR A 212 -3.98 -11.15 10.65
CA THR A 212 -3.42 -9.82 10.39
C THR A 212 -2.46 -9.44 11.51
N GLU A 213 -1.42 -8.65 11.19
CA GLU A 213 -0.37 -8.23 12.14
C GLU A 213 0.54 -9.35 12.67
N ASP A 214 0.29 -10.62 12.32
CA ASP A 214 1.09 -11.75 12.78
C ASP A 214 1.58 -12.64 11.62
N SER A 215 0.65 -13.21 10.87
CA SER A 215 0.93 -14.31 9.96
C SER A 215 0.19 -14.18 8.63
N GLY A 216 0.56 -13.21 7.79
CA GLY A 216 0.00 -13.10 6.45
C GLY A 216 0.66 -12.04 5.60
N LEU A 217 1.03 -12.38 4.36
CA LEU A 217 1.58 -11.39 3.43
C LEU A 217 0.59 -10.24 3.20
N ALA A 218 -0.67 -10.58 2.92
CA ALA A 218 -1.76 -9.65 2.66
C ALA A 218 -2.64 -9.40 3.89
N GLY A 219 -2.41 -10.10 4.99
CA GLY A 219 -3.24 -10.05 6.19
C GLY A 219 -4.55 -10.85 6.06
N ALA A 220 -5.45 -10.66 7.01
CA ALA A 220 -6.74 -11.36 7.07
C ALA A 220 -7.87 -10.51 6.50
N VAL A 221 -8.94 -11.20 6.07
CA VAL A 221 -10.26 -10.60 5.85
C VAL A 221 -11.22 -10.92 7.00
N LEU A 222 -10.96 -12.02 7.71
CA LEU A 222 -11.86 -12.57 8.72
C LEU A 222 -11.78 -11.87 10.07
N ASP A 223 -10.75 -11.05 10.29
CA ASP A 223 -10.58 -10.31 11.54
C ASP A 223 -11.69 -9.27 11.74
N SER A 224 -12.51 -8.99 10.71
CA SER A 224 -13.60 -8.00 10.67
C SER A 224 -13.17 -6.57 11.07
N ASN A 225 -11.88 -6.39 11.35
CA ASN A 225 -11.28 -5.14 11.75
C ASN A 225 -10.43 -4.60 10.60
N PRO A 226 -10.93 -3.61 9.86
CA PRO A 226 -10.20 -3.02 8.75
C PRO A 226 -9.05 -2.09 9.18
N ARG A 227 -8.74 -2.01 10.48
CA ARG A 227 -7.60 -1.25 11.02
C ARG A 227 -6.29 -2.04 10.99
N THR A 228 -6.38 -3.33 10.73
CA THR A 228 -5.22 -4.23 10.74
C THR A 228 -4.58 -4.29 9.36
N ARG A 229 -3.27 -4.43 9.31
CA ARG A 229 -2.43 -4.43 8.11
C ARG A 229 -1.72 -5.76 7.91
N GLY A 230 -1.71 -6.25 6.68
CA GLY A 230 -0.87 -7.35 6.23
C GLY A 230 0.61 -6.96 6.32
N VAL A 231 1.48 -7.95 6.45
CA VAL A 231 2.90 -7.70 6.74
C VAL A 231 3.57 -6.85 5.66
N LEU A 232 3.21 -7.06 4.38
CA LEU A 232 3.79 -6.30 3.26
C LEU A 232 3.29 -4.84 3.21
N GLU A 233 2.07 -4.58 3.69
CA GLU A 233 1.51 -3.22 3.79
C GLU A 233 2.19 -2.43 4.92
N GLN A 234 2.44 -3.08 6.05
CA GLN A 234 3.20 -2.45 7.14
C GLN A 234 4.65 -2.16 6.75
N ILE A 235 5.32 -3.16 6.17
CA ILE A 235 6.75 -3.07 5.86
C ILE A 235 7.12 -3.86 4.60
N PRO A 236 7.85 -3.25 3.65
CA PRO A 236 8.39 -1.88 3.66
C PRO A 236 7.42 -0.77 3.24
N HIS A 237 6.17 -1.07 2.88
CA HIS A 237 5.27 -0.10 2.24
C HIS A 237 5.01 1.17 3.07
N ASP A 238 4.37 1.09 4.25
CA ASP A 238 3.99 2.28 5.03
C ASP A 238 5.20 3.12 5.43
N VAL A 239 6.30 2.45 5.78
CA VAL A 239 7.52 3.09 6.25
C VAL A 239 8.23 3.86 5.13
N ILE A 240 8.22 3.35 3.90
CA ILE A 240 8.78 4.05 2.73
C ILE A 240 7.96 5.28 2.37
N HIS A 241 6.63 5.20 2.39
CA HIS A 241 5.77 6.38 2.21
C HIS A 241 6.15 7.51 3.15
N PHE A 242 6.35 7.16 4.41
CA PHE A 242 6.75 8.10 5.43
C PHE A 242 8.16 8.67 5.23
N ALA A 243 9.13 7.82 4.91
CA ALA A 243 10.51 8.21 4.65
C ALA A 243 10.65 9.11 3.41
N VAL A 244 9.84 8.89 2.37
CA VAL A 244 9.87 9.73 1.17
C VAL A 244 9.12 11.04 1.37
N GLY A 245 7.96 10.99 2.04
CA GLY A 245 7.16 12.18 2.30
C GLY A 245 7.89 13.14 3.24
N GLY A 246 8.35 12.61 4.38
CA GLY A 246 9.11 13.34 5.40
C GLY A 246 8.48 14.65 5.87
N ALA A 247 9.23 15.38 6.69
CA ALA A 247 8.86 16.74 7.06
C ALA A 247 9.24 17.70 5.92
N VAL A 248 8.24 18.39 5.38
CA VAL A 248 8.43 19.46 4.38
C VAL A 248 8.27 20.82 5.04
N GLY A 249 8.95 21.86 4.52
CA GLY A 249 8.87 23.20 5.07
C GLY A 249 7.44 23.75 5.09
N VAL A 250 7.05 24.38 6.20
CA VAL A 250 5.70 24.90 6.54
C VAL A 250 5.11 25.96 5.58
N ASN A 251 5.81 26.37 4.53
CA ASN A 251 5.37 27.43 3.61
C ASN A 251 4.80 26.92 2.28
N ASP A 252 4.61 25.60 2.11
CA ASP A 252 3.98 25.05 0.91
C ASP A 252 2.45 24.90 1.13
N PRO A 253 1.60 25.65 0.39
CA PRO A 253 0.14 25.56 0.52
C PRO A 253 -0.44 24.20 0.09
N ALA A 254 0.37 23.34 -0.52
CA ALA A 254 0.05 21.98 -0.92
C ALA A 254 0.81 20.92 -0.11
N ALA A 255 1.69 21.31 0.82
CA ALA A 255 2.07 20.44 1.92
C ALA A 255 0.84 20.23 2.81
N THR A 256 0.58 18.97 3.15
CA THR A 256 -0.44 18.67 4.15
C THR A 256 0.02 19.26 5.49
N GLN A 257 -0.89 19.48 6.44
CA GLN A 257 -0.53 19.85 7.82
C GLN A 257 0.41 18.81 8.48
N VAL A 258 0.60 17.67 7.81
CA VAL A 258 1.20 16.45 8.32
C VAL A 258 2.51 16.12 7.64
N GLY A 259 2.85 16.56 6.41
CA GLY A 259 4.09 16.15 5.72
C GLY A 259 4.05 16.28 4.19
N GLY A 260 5.10 15.78 3.52
CA GLY A 260 5.19 15.73 2.05
C GLY A 260 4.19 14.79 1.39
N LEU A 261 4.10 14.77 0.06
CA LEU A 261 3.00 14.08 -0.65
C LEU A 261 2.89 12.60 -0.29
N MET A 262 4.04 11.91 -0.26
CA MET A 262 4.12 10.48 0.02
C MET A 262 3.78 10.12 1.47
N SER A 263 3.70 11.06 2.42
CA SER A 263 3.37 10.73 3.82
C SER A 263 1.87 10.59 4.08
N SER A 264 1.01 10.85 3.09
CA SER A 264 -0.44 10.91 3.26
C SER A 264 -1.19 10.28 2.08
N PRO A 265 -2.10 9.30 2.30
CA PRO A 265 -2.79 8.61 1.22
C PRO A 265 -3.54 9.53 0.23
N PRO A 266 -4.22 10.61 0.66
CA PRO A 266 -4.88 11.57 -0.24
C PRO A 266 -3.97 12.36 -1.18
N THR A 267 -2.66 12.28 -0.98
CA THR A 267 -1.66 13.02 -1.78
C THR A 267 -0.58 12.14 -2.40
N ALA A 268 -0.34 10.93 -1.88
CA ALA A 268 0.80 10.10 -2.25
C ALA A 268 0.89 9.82 -3.76
N ALA A 269 -0.21 9.41 -4.39
CA ALA A 269 -0.24 9.08 -5.81
C ALA A 269 -0.04 10.28 -6.76
N PHE A 270 -0.08 11.51 -6.24
CA PHE A 270 0.27 12.69 -7.03
C PHE A 270 1.78 12.87 -7.20
N ASP A 271 2.60 12.23 -6.37
CA ASP A 271 4.05 12.16 -6.52
C ASP A 271 4.43 11.06 -7.54
N PRO A 272 5.19 11.38 -8.61
CA PRO A 272 5.64 10.37 -9.57
C PRO A 272 6.40 9.18 -8.99
N ILE A 273 7.08 9.31 -7.84
CA ILE A 273 7.81 8.21 -7.22
C ILE A 273 6.87 7.14 -6.62
N PHE A 274 5.60 7.49 -6.32
CA PHE A 274 4.58 6.57 -5.82
C PHE A 274 4.47 5.30 -6.68
N TRP A 275 4.38 5.49 -8.00
CA TRP A 275 4.17 4.40 -8.96
C TRP A 275 5.36 3.45 -9.02
N VAL A 276 6.56 3.99 -8.86
CA VAL A 276 7.82 3.23 -8.85
C VAL A 276 8.01 2.49 -7.53
N HIS A 277 7.58 3.09 -6.41
CA HIS A 277 7.52 2.42 -5.11
C HIS A 277 6.54 1.24 -5.14
N HIS A 278 5.30 1.47 -5.59
CA HIS A 278 4.26 0.43 -5.68
C HIS A 278 4.59 -0.67 -6.69
N ALA A 279 5.37 -0.37 -7.74
CA ALA A 279 5.94 -1.41 -8.61
C ALA A 279 6.90 -2.34 -7.84
N ASN A 280 7.64 -1.84 -6.85
CA ASN A 280 8.48 -2.70 -6.01
C ASN A 280 7.65 -3.48 -4.98
N ILE A 281 6.59 -2.90 -4.42
CA ILE A 281 5.67 -3.65 -3.53
C ILE A 281 5.02 -4.81 -4.27
N ASP A 282 4.53 -4.58 -5.48
CA ASP A 282 3.97 -5.63 -6.34
C ASP A 282 5.03 -6.68 -6.76
N ARG A 283 6.30 -6.27 -6.96
CA ARG A 283 7.43 -7.18 -7.18
C ARG A 283 7.72 -8.07 -5.98
N ILE A 284 7.68 -7.52 -4.77
CA ILE A 284 7.89 -8.30 -3.53
C ILE A 284 6.80 -9.36 -3.41
N TRP A 285 5.53 -9.00 -3.67
CA TRP A 285 4.47 -10.00 -3.77
C TRP A 285 4.76 -11.04 -4.85
N ARG A 286 5.17 -10.64 -6.07
CA ARG A 286 5.55 -11.61 -7.11
C ARG A 286 6.65 -12.57 -6.66
N THR A 287 7.64 -12.09 -5.93
CA THR A 287 8.73 -12.91 -5.38
C THR A 287 8.20 -13.92 -4.36
N TRP A 288 7.32 -13.48 -3.46
CA TRP A 288 6.63 -14.34 -2.50
C TRP A 288 5.76 -15.39 -3.20
N ASP A 289 5.02 -14.99 -4.23
CA ASP A 289 4.12 -15.83 -5.00
C ASP A 289 4.86 -16.96 -5.73
N CYS A 290 6.10 -16.70 -6.15
CA CYS A 290 7.02 -17.68 -6.74
C CYS A 290 7.74 -18.58 -5.72
N THR A 291 7.60 -18.34 -4.42
CA THR A 291 8.35 -19.08 -3.38
C THR A 291 7.64 -20.40 -3.04
N SER A 292 8.36 -21.51 -3.18
CA SER A 292 7.81 -22.85 -2.90
C SER A 292 7.43 -23.03 -1.42
N GLY A 293 6.32 -23.74 -1.20
CA GLY A 293 5.79 -24.02 0.14
C GLY A 293 4.87 -22.92 0.70
N ASN A 294 4.71 -21.80 -0.01
CA ASN A 294 3.71 -20.79 0.32
C ASN A 294 2.31 -21.29 -0.04
N SER A 295 1.29 -20.80 0.67
CA SER A 295 -0.10 -21.22 0.50
C SER A 295 -1.09 -20.08 0.70
N TRP A 296 -2.32 -20.27 0.24
CA TRP A 296 -3.40 -19.30 0.44
C TRP A 296 -3.84 -19.17 1.90
N GLY A 297 -3.44 -20.08 2.78
CA GLY A 297 -3.87 -20.08 4.17
C GLY A 297 -5.38 -20.19 4.30
N ASN A 298 -6.00 -19.15 4.88
CA ASN A 298 -7.42 -19.07 5.18
C ASN A 298 -8.11 -18.05 4.26
N PRO A 299 -8.36 -18.40 2.99
CA PRO A 299 -8.99 -17.48 2.06
C PRO A 299 -10.41 -17.10 2.52
N PRO A 300 -10.87 -15.90 2.16
CA PRO A 300 -12.24 -15.44 2.38
C PRO A 300 -13.30 -16.35 1.74
N ASP A 301 -14.57 -16.11 2.08
CA ASP A 301 -15.68 -16.76 1.39
C ASP A 301 -15.91 -16.20 -0.02
N ALA A 302 -16.79 -16.88 -0.77
CA ALA A 302 -17.17 -16.52 -2.13
C ALA A 302 -17.76 -15.12 -2.28
N THR A 303 -18.38 -14.55 -1.24
CA THR A 303 -18.97 -13.21 -1.33
C THR A 303 -17.90 -12.13 -1.36
N TRP A 304 -16.81 -12.31 -0.62
CA TRP A 304 -15.66 -11.40 -0.70
C TRP A 304 -15.02 -11.48 -2.08
N PHE A 305 -14.76 -12.70 -2.58
CA PHE A 305 -14.14 -12.87 -3.89
C PHE A 305 -15.00 -12.30 -5.02
N ALA A 306 -16.33 -12.43 -4.94
CA ALA A 306 -17.25 -12.03 -6.00
C ALA A 306 -17.49 -10.52 -6.13
N LYS A 307 -17.06 -9.66 -5.19
CA LYS A 307 -17.38 -8.23 -5.31
C LYS A 307 -16.59 -7.59 -6.47
N LYS A 308 -17.28 -6.70 -7.20
CA LYS A 308 -16.81 -5.96 -8.39
C LYS A 308 -17.00 -4.46 -8.18
N ASP A 309 -16.34 -3.95 -7.15
CA ASP A 309 -16.45 -2.60 -6.63
C ASP A 309 -15.26 -1.70 -7.00
N TRP A 310 -14.29 -2.24 -7.74
CA TRP A 310 -13.12 -1.51 -8.24
C TRP A 310 -13.28 -1.20 -9.73
N TYR A 311 -12.98 0.05 -10.09
CA TYR A 311 -13.16 0.58 -11.44
C TYR A 311 -11.89 1.25 -11.91
N PHE A 312 -11.37 0.79 -13.06
CA PHE A 312 -10.17 1.34 -13.67
C PHE A 312 -10.44 1.69 -15.13
N ASN A 313 -9.93 2.83 -15.59
CA ASN A 313 -10.06 3.22 -16.99
C ASN A 313 -8.91 2.60 -17.81
N ASP A 314 -9.21 2.09 -19.00
CA ASP A 314 -8.19 1.58 -19.93
C ASP A 314 -8.01 2.50 -21.16
N VAL A 315 -6.97 2.22 -21.95
CA VAL A 315 -6.54 2.99 -23.12
C VAL A 315 -7.62 3.13 -24.21
N ASP A 316 -8.53 2.18 -24.32
CA ASP A 316 -9.64 2.21 -25.28
C ASP A 316 -10.86 3.01 -24.78
N GLY A 317 -10.80 3.55 -23.55
CA GLY A 317 -11.89 4.26 -22.91
C GLY A 317 -12.89 3.35 -22.18
N SER A 318 -12.65 2.03 -22.15
CA SER A 318 -13.46 1.11 -21.36
C SER A 318 -13.19 1.26 -19.86
N ILE A 319 -14.21 0.95 -19.07
CA ILE A 319 -14.11 0.82 -17.61
C ILE A 319 -13.98 -0.66 -17.28
N GLN A 320 -12.88 -1.01 -16.63
CA GLN A 320 -12.55 -2.36 -16.22
C GLN A 320 -12.98 -2.55 -14.77
N SER A 321 -13.79 -3.57 -14.53
CA SER A 321 -14.27 -3.96 -13.21
C SER A 321 -14.48 -5.46 -13.15
N HIS A 322 -13.55 -6.14 -12.50
CA HIS A 322 -13.56 -7.58 -12.32
C HIS A 322 -13.71 -7.94 -10.85
N ASP A 323 -14.00 -9.21 -10.58
CA ASP A 323 -14.03 -9.73 -9.21
C ASP A 323 -12.62 -9.85 -8.62
N ARG A 324 -12.52 -9.96 -7.29
CA ARG A 324 -11.20 -10.03 -6.61
C ARG A 324 -10.42 -11.27 -7.02
N LEU A 325 -11.11 -12.37 -7.34
CA LEU A 325 -10.45 -13.60 -7.80
C LEU A 325 -9.74 -13.38 -9.14
N TYR A 326 -10.34 -12.61 -10.05
CA TYR A 326 -9.70 -12.22 -11.30
C TYR A 326 -8.35 -11.54 -11.07
N TYR A 327 -8.29 -10.56 -10.16
CA TYR A 327 -7.06 -9.82 -9.86
C TYR A 327 -6.01 -10.64 -9.10
N LEU A 328 -6.43 -11.72 -8.43
CA LEU A 328 -5.53 -12.63 -7.73
C LEU A 328 -4.91 -13.69 -8.66
N THR A 329 -5.56 -14.00 -9.78
CA THR A 329 -5.20 -15.12 -10.66
C THR A 329 -4.10 -14.72 -11.65
N ASP A 330 -3.03 -15.53 -11.71
CA ASP A 330 -1.92 -15.33 -12.65
C ASP A 330 -2.42 -15.32 -14.10
N GLY A 331 -1.86 -14.44 -14.92
CA GLY A 331 -2.17 -14.34 -16.35
C GLY A 331 -3.38 -13.48 -16.72
N ASN A 332 -4.33 -13.25 -15.80
CA ASN A 332 -5.43 -12.31 -16.03
C ASN A 332 -4.93 -10.87 -16.21
N LEU A 333 -4.02 -10.46 -15.33
CA LEU A 333 -3.19 -9.27 -15.50
C LEU A 333 -1.76 -9.74 -15.85
N PRO A 334 -1.30 -9.65 -17.11
CA PRO A 334 0.00 -10.20 -17.53
C PRO A 334 1.17 -9.29 -17.12
N VAL A 335 1.30 -9.01 -15.83
CA VAL A 335 2.41 -8.28 -15.22
C VAL A 335 3.64 -9.19 -15.14
N LYS A 336 4.81 -8.65 -15.48
CA LYS A 336 6.08 -9.36 -15.43
C LYS A 336 7.17 -8.47 -14.85
N TYR A 337 8.20 -9.11 -14.29
CA TYR A 337 9.40 -8.45 -13.78
C TYR A 337 10.64 -9.02 -14.45
N ASP A 338 11.69 -8.21 -14.57
CA ASP A 338 12.99 -8.66 -15.08
C ASP A 338 13.67 -9.71 -14.17
N THR A 339 13.14 -9.91 -12.96
CA THR A 339 13.51 -10.97 -12.02
C THR A 339 12.68 -12.24 -12.15
N ASP A 340 11.66 -12.28 -13.03
CA ASP A 340 10.91 -13.51 -13.28
C ASP A 340 11.84 -14.55 -13.94
N THR A 341 12.20 -15.59 -13.19
CA THR A 341 13.02 -16.69 -13.70
C THR A 341 12.15 -17.76 -14.35
N GLY A 342 12.67 -18.42 -15.40
CA GLY A 342 11.93 -19.41 -16.22
C GLY A 342 11.45 -20.69 -15.49
N GLY A 343 11.67 -20.80 -14.18
CA GLY A 343 11.23 -21.91 -13.33
C GLY A 343 10.15 -21.54 -12.30
N CYS A 344 9.75 -20.27 -12.19
CA CYS A 344 8.69 -19.89 -11.26
C CYS A 344 7.34 -20.48 -11.71
N ILE A 345 6.70 -21.23 -10.80
CA ILE A 345 5.28 -21.56 -10.88
C ILE A 345 4.61 -20.80 -9.73
N PRO A 346 4.00 -19.64 -10.00
CA PRO A 346 3.45 -18.82 -8.94
C PRO A 346 2.24 -19.51 -8.31
N LEU A 347 2.03 -19.31 -7.00
CA LEU A 347 0.86 -19.81 -6.29
C LEU A 347 -0.44 -19.31 -6.95
N SER A 348 -0.46 -18.06 -7.42
CA SER A 348 -1.54 -17.44 -8.21
C SER A 348 -1.92 -18.17 -9.50
N LYS A 349 -1.11 -19.10 -10.01
CA LYS A 349 -1.49 -19.99 -11.12
C LYS A 349 -2.63 -20.95 -10.73
N ASN A 350 -2.72 -21.29 -9.44
CA ASN A 350 -3.80 -22.07 -8.86
C ASN A 350 -4.47 -21.22 -7.77
N PRO A 351 -5.34 -20.27 -8.15
CA PRO A 351 -5.97 -19.36 -7.19
C PRO A 351 -6.82 -20.14 -6.16
N PRO A 352 -7.10 -19.55 -4.98
CA PRO A 352 -7.84 -20.25 -3.95
C PRO A 352 -9.26 -20.56 -4.41
N THR A 353 -9.76 -21.74 -4.07
CA THR A 353 -11.18 -22.06 -4.24
C THR A 353 -11.99 -21.28 -3.20
N PRO A 354 -12.88 -20.35 -3.60
CA PRO A 354 -13.68 -19.61 -2.64
C PRO A 354 -14.58 -20.54 -1.85
N LYS A 355 -14.59 -20.39 -0.52
CA LYS A 355 -15.47 -21.19 0.35
C LYS A 355 -16.92 -20.74 0.15
N PRO A 356 -17.92 -21.65 0.21
CA PRO A 356 -19.32 -21.23 0.21
C PRO A 356 -19.57 -20.19 1.29
N ALA A 357 -20.34 -19.15 0.97
CA ALA A 357 -20.75 -18.17 1.96
C ALA A 357 -21.57 -18.86 3.07
N PRO A 358 -21.44 -18.45 4.34
CA PRO A 358 -22.32 -18.93 5.39
C PRO A 358 -23.79 -18.67 4.99
N LEU A 359 -24.65 -19.67 5.10
CA LEU A 359 -26.09 -19.50 4.90
C LEU A 359 -26.63 -18.57 5.99
N VAL A 360 -26.85 -17.30 5.65
CA VAL A 360 -27.60 -16.38 6.52
C VAL A 360 -29.08 -16.72 6.37
N VAL A 361 -29.64 -17.48 7.32
CA VAL A 361 -31.09 -17.63 7.44
C VAL A 361 -31.62 -16.26 7.90
N ALA A 362 -32.16 -15.49 6.96
CA ALA A 362 -32.78 -14.21 7.25
C ALA A 362 -33.98 -14.44 8.19
N ALA A 363 -33.85 -14.02 9.44
CA ALA A 363 -35.00 -13.76 10.27
C ALA A 363 -35.74 -12.55 9.65
N ASN A 364 -36.99 -12.77 9.27
CA ASN A 364 -37.85 -11.80 8.56
C ASN A 364 -37.84 -10.38 9.16
N GLY A 365 -37.73 -9.38 8.28
CA GLY A 365 -38.42 -8.09 8.43
C GLY A 365 -37.54 -6.85 8.54
N GLY A 366 -37.47 -6.07 7.46
CA GLY A 366 -37.02 -4.67 7.46
C GLY A 366 -35.83 -4.43 6.54
N GLY A 367 -36.07 -3.75 5.41
CA GLY A 367 -35.05 -3.47 4.38
C GLY A 367 -33.85 -2.72 4.93
N ALA A 368 -32.65 -3.25 4.67
CA ALA A 368 -31.39 -2.59 4.98
C ALA A 368 -30.78 -2.04 3.68
N THR A 369 -30.62 -0.72 3.63
CA THR A 369 -29.70 -0.02 2.74
C THR A 369 -28.25 -0.39 3.08
N PRO A 370 -27.30 -0.38 2.12
CA PRO A 370 -25.90 -0.63 2.42
C PRO A 370 -25.34 0.58 3.19
N MET A 371 -25.16 0.42 4.51
CA MET A 371 -24.48 1.39 5.35
C MET A 371 -22.96 1.26 5.18
N ALA A 372 -22.31 2.42 5.06
CA ALA A 372 -20.87 2.60 5.19
C ALA A 372 -20.34 1.86 6.43
N ALA A 373 -19.15 1.28 6.30
CA ALA A 373 -18.42 0.66 7.39
C ALA A 373 -17.93 1.74 8.37
N SER A 374 -18.84 2.33 9.15
CA SER A 374 -18.45 3.02 10.37
C SER A 374 -17.84 1.97 11.28
N ALA A 375 -16.68 2.28 11.85
CA ALA A 375 -15.94 1.44 12.80
C ALA A 375 -16.89 0.54 13.62
N ALA A 376 -16.93 -0.75 13.27
CA ALA A 376 -17.73 -1.70 14.02
C ALA A 376 -17.20 -1.68 15.46
N PRO A 377 -18.05 -1.48 16.48
CA PRO A 377 -17.63 -1.74 17.85
C PRO A 377 -17.13 -3.20 17.93
N PRO A 378 -16.20 -3.50 18.85
CA PRO A 378 -15.69 -4.86 19.00
C PRO A 378 -16.87 -5.83 19.06
N ALA A 379 -16.80 -6.90 18.26
CA ALA A 379 -17.90 -7.86 18.12
C ALA A 379 -18.46 -8.22 19.51
N SER A 380 -19.79 -8.17 19.64
CA SER A 380 -20.54 -8.45 20.86
C SER A 380 -20.06 -9.76 21.49
N GLY A 381 -19.15 -9.67 22.46
CA GLY A 381 -18.38 -10.81 22.97
C GLY A 381 -16.96 -10.46 23.44
N SER A 382 -16.44 -9.28 23.07
CA SER A 382 -15.10 -8.88 23.47
C SER A 382 -15.00 -8.46 24.94
N VAL A 383 -14.11 -9.09 25.71
CA VAL A 383 -13.77 -8.65 27.07
C VAL A 383 -12.66 -7.60 26.97
N VAL A 384 -12.96 -6.38 27.42
CA VAL A 384 -11.97 -5.30 27.49
C VAL A 384 -11.26 -5.35 28.84
N LEU A 385 -9.94 -5.56 28.81
CA LEU A 385 -9.08 -5.37 29.97
C LEU A 385 -8.55 -3.94 29.90
N ASP A 386 -9.21 -3.02 30.61
CA ASP A 386 -8.86 -1.59 30.57
C ASP A 386 -7.56 -1.32 31.31
N MET A 387 -6.74 -0.46 30.73
CA MET A 387 -5.36 -0.26 31.11
C MET A 387 -5.05 1.22 30.92
N LYS A 388 -5.18 1.99 32.00
CA LYS A 388 -4.74 3.39 32.01
C LYS A 388 -3.24 3.46 32.23
N ALA A 389 -2.46 3.15 31.19
CA ALA A 389 -1.21 3.88 31.01
C ALA A 389 -1.62 5.29 30.57
N GLY A 390 -1.29 6.33 31.35
CA GLY A 390 -1.52 7.70 30.93
C GLY A 390 -0.82 8.00 29.60
N THR A 391 -1.12 9.16 29.01
CA THR A 391 -0.50 9.61 27.77
C THR A 391 1.03 9.47 27.83
N MET A 392 1.60 8.82 26.83
CA MET A 392 3.03 8.52 26.73
C MET A 392 3.63 9.23 25.53
N SER A 393 4.80 9.85 25.69
CA SER A 393 5.60 10.30 24.55
C SER A 393 6.69 9.27 24.24
N LEU A 394 6.77 8.86 22.98
CA LEU A 394 7.81 7.98 22.46
C LEU A 394 9.02 8.83 22.03
N PRO A 395 10.15 8.73 22.73
CA PRO A 395 11.37 9.41 22.33
C PRO A 395 11.93 8.74 21.05
N PRO A 396 12.57 9.51 20.16
CA PRO A 396 13.07 8.98 18.90
C PRO A 396 14.41 8.22 19.05
N ASP A 397 15.07 8.29 20.21
CA ASP A 397 16.44 7.84 20.44
C ASP A 397 16.59 6.72 21.49
N ARG A 398 15.50 6.33 22.17
CA ARG A 398 15.56 5.27 23.19
C ARG A 398 14.29 4.42 23.23
N PRO A 399 14.39 3.12 23.57
CA PRO A 399 13.23 2.26 23.75
C PRO A 399 12.34 2.75 24.90
N THR A 400 11.04 2.51 24.76
CA THR A 400 10.06 2.70 25.82
C THR A 400 9.43 1.37 26.19
N ASN A 401 9.69 0.93 27.42
CA ASN A 401 9.18 -0.33 27.96
C ASN A 401 8.00 -0.07 28.89
N GLN A 402 6.91 -0.79 28.72
CA GLN A 402 5.74 -0.75 29.59
C GLN A 402 5.34 -2.15 30.03
N LEU A 403 5.08 -2.28 31.32
CA LEU A 403 4.49 -3.50 31.88
C LEU A 403 2.98 -3.42 31.73
N LEU A 404 2.37 -4.45 31.16
CA LEU A 404 0.92 -4.49 31.02
C LEU A 404 0.26 -4.91 32.35
N ALA A 405 -0.23 -3.93 33.11
CA ALA A 405 -1.05 -4.19 34.30
C ALA A 405 -2.50 -4.57 33.91
N ILE A 406 -2.87 -5.84 34.08
CA ILE A 406 -4.23 -6.32 33.80
C ILE A 406 -5.14 -6.17 35.04
N PRO A 407 -6.23 -5.39 34.98
CA PRO A 407 -7.18 -5.32 36.10
C PRO A 407 -7.92 -6.66 36.27
N PRO A 408 -8.36 -6.98 37.50
CA PRO A 408 -9.21 -8.15 37.73
C PRO A 408 -10.50 -8.03 36.89
N MET A 409 -10.79 -9.05 36.09
CA MET A 409 -11.99 -9.15 35.29
C MET A 409 -13.24 -8.97 36.16
N LYS A 410 -14.11 -8.00 35.83
CA LYS A 410 -15.51 -8.04 36.29
C LYS A 410 -16.29 -9.03 35.43
N VAL A 411 -16.14 -10.31 35.73
CA VAL A 411 -17.03 -11.36 35.20
C VAL A 411 -17.96 -11.76 36.33
N PHE A 412 -19.27 -11.63 36.11
CA PHE A 412 -20.25 -12.27 36.98
C PHE A 412 -20.04 -13.78 36.86
N ALA A 413 -19.32 -14.36 37.84
CA ALA A 413 -18.95 -15.77 38.02
C ALA A 413 -17.72 -16.33 37.22
N ALA A 414 -16.50 -16.06 37.76
CA ALA A 414 -15.22 -16.84 37.74
C ALA A 414 -14.49 -17.17 36.40
N PRO A 415 -13.18 -17.59 36.38
CA PRO A 415 -12.01 -17.44 37.26
C PRO A 415 -10.77 -16.71 36.59
N SER A 416 -9.57 -16.76 37.19
CA SER A 416 -8.31 -16.05 36.84
C SER A 416 -7.85 -16.13 35.37
N ALA A 417 -6.92 -15.25 34.95
CA ALA A 417 -6.35 -15.11 33.60
C ALA A 417 -6.20 -16.40 32.73
N PRO A 418 -5.74 -17.56 33.25
CA PRO A 418 -5.69 -18.81 32.48
C PRO A 418 -7.05 -19.28 31.91
N ALA A 419 -8.17 -18.93 32.53
CA ALA A 419 -9.51 -19.31 32.11
C ALA A 419 -10.15 -18.33 31.10
N ALA A 420 -9.70 -17.06 31.05
CA ALA A 420 -9.99 -16.18 29.91
C ALA A 420 -9.32 -16.70 28.62
N LEU A 421 -8.22 -17.44 28.79
CA LEU A 421 -7.37 -18.01 27.75
C LEU A 421 -7.63 -19.49 27.47
N SER A 422 -8.62 -20.09 28.15
CA SER A 422 -8.97 -21.51 27.96
C SER A 422 -9.55 -21.77 26.58
N ALA A 423 -9.72 -23.05 26.24
CA ALA A 423 -10.34 -23.50 24.99
C ALA A 423 -11.62 -22.70 24.71
N ALA A 424 -11.67 -22.12 23.51
CA ALA A 424 -12.85 -21.45 23.03
C ALA A 424 -13.99 -22.49 22.82
N PRO A 425 -15.27 -22.07 22.88
CA PRO A 425 -16.39 -22.93 22.51
C PRO A 425 -16.12 -23.71 21.21
N SER A 426 -16.67 -24.93 21.11
CA SER A 426 -16.53 -25.72 19.88
C SER A 426 -17.03 -24.93 18.69
N GLY A 427 -16.17 -24.68 17.70
CA GLY A 427 -16.51 -23.83 16.56
C GLY A 427 -16.07 -22.36 16.70
N THR A 428 -15.42 -21.96 17.80
CA THR A 428 -14.81 -20.62 17.98
C THR A 428 -13.32 -20.70 18.38
N ARG A 429 -12.52 -19.67 18.07
CA ARG A 429 -11.16 -19.41 18.58
C ARG A 429 -11.20 -18.11 19.39
N ARG A 430 -10.38 -18.04 20.43
CA ARG A 430 -10.12 -16.80 21.16
C ARG A 430 -8.73 -16.27 20.84
N ARG A 431 -8.69 -14.99 20.50
CA ARG A 431 -7.47 -14.20 20.32
C ARG A 431 -7.37 -13.14 21.40
N VAL A 432 -6.14 -12.76 21.74
CA VAL A 432 -5.83 -11.66 22.64
C VAL A 432 -5.08 -10.61 21.85
N ILE A 433 -5.69 -9.45 21.72
CA ILE A 433 -5.22 -8.34 20.90
C ILE A 433 -4.68 -7.24 21.82
N LEU A 434 -3.44 -6.83 21.61
CA LEU A 434 -2.88 -5.62 22.17
C LEU A 434 -3.35 -4.44 21.32
N GLU A 435 -4.15 -3.56 21.90
CA GLU A 435 -4.51 -2.30 21.27
C GLU A 435 -3.68 -1.17 21.86
N ILE A 436 -3.00 -0.42 20.99
CA ILE A 436 -2.30 0.84 21.30
C ILE A 436 -3.17 1.97 20.78
N ALA A 437 -3.81 2.72 21.69
CA ALA A 437 -4.79 3.75 21.37
C ALA A 437 -4.19 5.16 21.43
N GLY A 438 -4.81 6.11 20.73
CA GLY A 438 -4.42 7.51 20.79
C GLY A 438 -3.03 7.78 20.20
N VAL A 439 -2.63 7.04 19.16
CA VAL A 439 -1.37 7.29 18.46
C VAL A 439 -1.47 8.64 17.75
N ASP A 440 -0.55 9.55 18.00
CA ASP A 440 -0.59 10.92 17.50
C ASP A 440 0.83 11.47 17.27
N TYR A 441 1.00 12.42 16.37
CA TYR A 441 2.28 13.12 16.12
C TYR A 441 2.04 14.50 15.50
N LYS A 442 2.88 15.49 15.82
CA LYS A 442 2.73 16.85 15.29
C LYS A 442 3.23 17.02 13.86
N ALA A 443 4.32 16.35 13.52
CA ALA A 443 4.97 16.33 12.22
C ALA A 443 5.56 14.94 12.00
N PRO A 444 5.93 14.54 10.77
CA PRO A 444 6.43 13.21 10.50
C PRO A 444 7.71 12.97 11.29
N PRO A 445 7.76 11.98 12.22
CA PRO A 445 9.02 11.58 12.80
C PRO A 445 10.00 11.09 11.75
N SER A 446 11.29 11.31 12.00
CA SER A 446 12.39 10.73 11.22
C SER A 446 12.73 9.30 11.66
N VAL A 447 11.85 8.66 12.42
CA VAL A 447 11.98 7.32 13.00
C VAL A 447 10.66 6.56 12.85
N GLY A 448 10.74 5.24 12.75
CA GLY A 448 9.60 4.35 12.95
C GLY A 448 9.66 3.66 14.30
N TYR A 449 8.63 2.91 14.68
CA TYR A 449 8.55 2.24 15.98
C TYR A 449 8.13 0.78 15.83
N ASN A 450 9.03 -0.14 16.19
CA ASN A 450 8.74 -1.57 16.27
C ASN A 450 8.10 -1.91 17.62
N VAL A 451 7.13 -2.82 17.62
CA VAL A 451 6.45 -3.30 18.82
C VAL A 451 6.89 -4.74 19.10
N PHE A 452 7.32 -4.99 20.33
CA PHE A 452 7.72 -6.30 20.83
C PHE A 452 6.97 -6.64 22.09
N VAL A 453 6.76 -7.95 22.32
CA VAL A 453 6.18 -8.48 23.55
C VAL A 453 7.14 -9.46 24.21
N ASN A 454 7.36 -9.31 25.51
CA ASN A 454 8.28 -10.09 26.33
C ASN A 454 9.72 -10.14 25.78
N LEU A 455 10.19 -9.03 25.18
CA LEU A 455 11.56 -8.91 24.71
C LEU A 455 12.53 -8.90 25.91
N PRO A 456 13.49 -9.84 26.00
CA PRO A 456 14.46 -9.82 27.09
C PRO A 456 15.31 -8.54 27.09
N GLU A 457 15.65 -8.00 28.27
CA GLU A 457 16.37 -6.71 28.41
C GLU A 457 17.69 -6.60 27.62
N ARG A 458 18.33 -7.73 27.30
CA ARG A 458 19.60 -7.79 26.56
C ARG A 458 19.46 -8.38 25.15
N ALA A 459 18.25 -8.71 24.72
CA ALA A 459 18.03 -9.27 23.39
C ALA A 459 18.20 -8.20 22.33
N SER A 460 18.78 -8.59 21.19
CA SER A 460 18.78 -7.72 20.02
C SER A 460 17.34 -7.58 19.52
N PRO A 461 16.85 -6.34 19.37
CA PRO A 461 15.48 -6.06 18.98
C PRO A 461 15.33 -6.14 17.45
N ASP A 462 15.32 -7.37 16.95
CA ASP A 462 15.26 -7.72 15.53
C ASP A 462 13.83 -8.12 15.13
N ARG A 463 13.36 -7.71 13.95
CA ARG A 463 12.04 -8.13 13.43
C ARG A 463 11.96 -9.63 13.14
N ALA A 464 13.08 -10.33 13.01
CA ALA A 464 13.13 -11.78 12.96
C ALA A 464 12.90 -12.46 14.33
N SER A 465 12.92 -11.68 15.42
CA SER A 465 12.68 -12.19 16.77
C SER A 465 11.25 -12.71 16.91
N PRO A 466 11.04 -13.84 17.59
CA PRO A 466 9.69 -14.31 17.93
C PRO A 466 8.91 -13.31 18.80
N ASN A 467 9.61 -12.37 19.45
CA ASN A 467 9.03 -11.30 20.27
C ASN A 467 8.44 -10.16 19.46
N PHE A 468 8.80 -10.00 18.18
CA PHE A 468 8.27 -8.95 17.32
C PHE A 468 6.80 -9.21 16.97
N VAL A 469 5.96 -8.19 17.10
CA VAL A 469 4.51 -8.29 16.80
C VAL A 469 4.01 -7.31 15.77
N GLY A 470 4.84 -6.36 15.31
CA GLY A 470 4.45 -5.42 14.28
C GLY A 470 5.16 -4.08 14.38
N THR A 471 4.85 -3.20 13.44
CA THR A 471 5.37 -1.82 13.40
C THR A 471 4.21 -0.85 13.55
N LEU A 472 4.38 0.24 14.31
CA LEU A 472 3.36 1.29 14.35
C LEU A 472 3.20 1.91 12.96
N ALA A 473 2.02 1.79 12.37
CA ALA A 473 1.66 2.39 11.09
C ALA A 473 1.37 3.88 11.28
N LEU A 474 2.28 4.74 10.82
CA LEU A 474 2.11 6.20 10.88
C LEU A 474 1.56 6.78 9.57
N PHE A 475 1.68 6.03 8.47
CA PHE A 475 1.10 6.36 7.17
C PHE A 475 -0.42 6.22 7.22
N GLY A 476 -1.13 7.26 6.78
CA GLY A 476 -2.60 7.28 6.82
C GLY A 476 -3.20 7.43 8.22
N LEU A 477 -2.40 7.49 9.28
CA LEU A 477 -2.88 7.78 10.65
C LEU A 477 -3.39 9.22 10.76
N LYS A 478 -2.65 10.15 10.15
CA LYS A 478 -3.07 11.53 9.94
C LYS A 478 -3.13 11.80 8.45
N HIS A 479 -4.26 12.31 8.00
CA HIS A 479 -4.42 12.77 6.64
C HIS A 479 -5.41 13.93 6.60
N GLU A 480 -5.32 14.74 5.55
CA GLU A 480 -6.31 15.77 5.29
C GLU A 480 -7.68 15.12 5.01
N PRO A 481 -8.80 15.81 5.30
CA PRO A 481 -10.12 15.36 4.90
C PRO A 481 -10.17 15.01 3.41
N MET A 482 -10.75 13.84 3.13
CA MET A 482 -10.85 13.28 1.79
C MET A 482 -12.14 13.71 1.13
N ALA A 483 -12.07 14.12 -0.12
CA ALA A 483 -13.26 14.52 -0.83
C ALA A 483 -14.22 13.34 -1.08
N GLY A 484 -15.51 13.57 -0.87
CA GLY A 484 -16.57 12.60 -1.14
C GLY A 484 -16.69 11.48 -0.10
N MET A 485 -15.83 11.46 0.92
CA MET A 485 -16.05 10.68 2.14
C MET A 485 -16.62 11.60 3.21
N LYS A 486 -17.56 11.11 4.01
CA LYS A 486 -17.86 11.78 5.28
C LYS A 486 -16.57 11.81 6.09
N ASP A 487 -16.40 12.81 6.96
CA ASP A 487 -15.38 12.82 8.02
C ASP A 487 -15.63 11.71 9.06
N GLU A 488 -15.99 10.50 8.61
CA GLU A 488 -15.79 9.24 9.31
C GLU A 488 -14.30 8.87 9.24
N MET A 489 -13.43 9.89 9.36
CA MET A 489 -12.10 9.68 9.87
C MET A 489 -12.32 8.92 11.16
N SER A 490 -11.67 7.77 11.24
CA SER A 490 -11.43 7.12 12.51
C SER A 490 -10.72 8.17 13.38
N THR A 491 -11.47 8.94 14.17
CA THR A 491 -10.95 9.66 15.35
C THR A 491 -10.24 8.69 16.30
N ASP A 492 -10.47 7.40 16.07
CA ASP A 492 -9.77 6.28 16.64
C ASP A 492 -8.45 6.01 15.90
N THR A 493 -7.37 6.55 16.47
CA THR A 493 -5.98 6.31 16.08
C THR A 493 -5.40 5.03 16.68
N ALA A 494 -6.26 4.09 17.08
CA ALA A 494 -5.81 2.84 17.67
C ALA A 494 -5.24 1.86 16.63
N GLN A 495 -4.17 1.18 17.04
CA GLN A 495 -3.51 0.12 16.30
C GLN A 495 -3.55 -1.17 17.13
N GLN A 496 -3.69 -2.31 16.47
CA GLN A 496 -3.95 -3.58 17.13
C GLN A 496 -2.92 -4.63 16.71
N PHE A 497 -2.45 -5.46 17.65
CA PHE A 497 -1.45 -6.50 17.41
C PHE A 497 -1.91 -7.80 18.07
N ASP A 498 -1.83 -8.93 17.37
CA ASP A 498 -2.15 -10.23 17.98
C ASP A 498 -1.03 -10.67 18.93
N VAL A 499 -1.37 -10.77 20.22
CA VAL A 499 -0.44 -11.18 21.28
C VAL A 499 -0.85 -12.50 21.94
N THR A 500 -1.77 -13.24 21.31
CA THR A 500 -2.34 -14.49 21.83
C THR A 500 -1.25 -15.47 22.26
N ARG A 501 -0.18 -15.61 21.47
CA ARG A 501 0.93 -16.54 21.77
C ARG A 501 1.65 -16.19 23.06
N PHE A 502 1.90 -14.90 23.31
CA PHE A 502 2.63 -14.44 24.50
C PHE A 502 1.78 -14.62 25.75
N VAL A 503 0.50 -14.26 25.63
CA VAL A 503 -0.47 -14.36 26.71
C VAL A 503 -0.66 -15.82 27.13
N ARG A 504 -0.72 -16.77 26.17
CA ARG A 504 -0.74 -18.22 26.48
C ARG A 504 0.54 -18.73 27.16
N SER A 505 1.68 -18.15 26.83
CA SER A 505 2.98 -18.54 27.39
C SER A 505 3.35 -17.83 28.69
N THR A 506 2.53 -16.86 29.15
CA THR A 506 2.82 -16.02 30.33
C THR A 506 1.86 -16.39 31.48
N PRO A 507 2.31 -17.15 32.50
CA PRO A 507 1.43 -17.64 33.57
C PRO A 507 0.80 -16.52 34.43
N ASP A 508 1.57 -15.45 34.67
CA ASP A 508 1.11 -14.24 35.35
C ASP A 508 1.17 -13.07 34.38
N LEU A 509 0.01 -12.64 33.88
CA LEU A 509 -0.07 -11.58 32.87
C LEU A 509 0.43 -10.21 33.36
N LYS A 510 0.62 -10.01 34.67
CA LYS A 510 1.33 -8.84 35.19
C LYS A 510 2.79 -8.79 34.76
N GLN A 511 3.34 -9.90 34.27
CA GLN A 511 4.71 -10.01 33.76
C GLN A 511 4.79 -9.75 32.25
N LEU A 512 3.65 -9.55 31.58
CA LEU A 512 3.62 -9.28 30.14
C LEU A 512 4.19 -7.88 29.87
N GLN A 513 5.31 -7.82 29.17
CA GLN A 513 6.01 -6.56 28.89
C GLN A 513 5.85 -6.19 27.42
N VAL A 514 5.43 -4.96 27.14
CA VAL A 514 5.47 -4.37 25.80
C VAL A 514 6.69 -3.47 25.70
N THR A 515 7.50 -3.70 24.68
CA THR A 515 8.65 -2.86 24.36
C THR A 515 8.37 -2.20 23.01
N ILE A 516 8.32 -0.87 23.00
CA ILE A 516 8.24 -0.08 21.78
C ILE A 516 9.60 0.53 21.52
N MET A 517 10.16 0.23 20.35
CA MET A 517 11.52 0.61 20.05
C MET A 517 11.60 1.45 18.78
N PRO A 518 12.22 2.64 18.85
CA PRO A 518 12.46 3.44 17.66
C PRO A 518 13.51 2.77 16.75
N PHE A 519 13.35 2.94 15.45
CA PHE A 519 14.37 2.62 14.45
C PHE A 519 14.51 3.79 13.47
N SER A 520 15.73 4.04 12.98
CA SER A 520 15.99 5.16 12.09
C SER A 520 15.38 4.92 10.72
N LEU A 521 14.71 5.93 10.14
CA LEU A 521 14.26 5.84 8.75
C LEU A 521 15.41 5.97 7.74
N TYR A 522 16.47 6.64 8.19
CA TYR A 522 17.57 7.06 7.34
C TYR A 522 18.92 6.70 7.95
N ARG A 523 19.94 6.65 7.09
CA ARG A 523 21.35 6.61 7.49
C ARG A 523 22.15 7.66 6.71
N PRO A 524 23.22 8.24 7.29
CA PRO A 524 24.04 9.23 6.59
C PRO A 524 24.80 8.58 5.43
N ARG A 525 24.94 9.28 4.30
CA ARG A 525 25.83 8.83 3.21
C ARG A 525 27.31 9.08 3.49
N LYS A 526 27.61 10.10 4.31
CA LYS A 526 28.95 10.42 4.84
C LYS A 526 28.81 11.07 6.23
N GLY A 527 29.69 10.73 7.17
CA GLY A 527 29.75 11.37 8.49
C GLY A 527 28.81 10.78 9.56
N GLU A 528 28.41 11.59 10.53
CA GLU A 528 27.61 11.17 11.69
C GLU A 528 26.14 10.93 11.35
N VAL A 529 25.48 10.07 12.14
CA VAL A 529 24.04 9.78 12.03
C VAL A 529 23.26 11.07 12.29
N PRO A 530 22.35 11.49 11.37
CA PRO A 530 21.50 12.64 11.61
C PRO A 530 20.75 12.42 12.92
N LYS A 531 20.82 13.40 13.83
CA LYS A 531 20.00 13.37 15.03
C LYS A 531 18.54 13.29 14.59
N PRO A 532 17.76 12.32 15.10
CA PRO A 532 16.34 12.27 14.83
C PRO A 532 15.67 13.61 15.19
N ALA A 533 14.71 14.04 14.38
CA ALA A 533 13.92 15.22 14.69
C ALA A 533 13.18 15.01 16.02
N GLU A 534 13.06 16.06 16.85
CA GLU A 534 12.38 16.01 18.16
C GLU A 534 10.86 15.77 18.08
N ALA A 535 10.30 15.53 16.89
CA ALA A 535 8.89 15.25 16.69
C ALA A 535 8.52 13.89 17.33
N GLY A 536 8.12 13.92 18.60
CA GLY A 536 7.72 12.73 19.33
C GLY A 536 6.33 12.23 18.90
N VAL A 537 6.23 10.91 18.73
CA VAL A 537 4.93 10.23 18.68
C VAL A 537 4.37 10.16 20.11
N VAL A 538 3.07 10.37 20.26
CA VAL A 538 2.33 10.27 21.51
C VAL A 538 1.39 9.08 21.42
N LEU A 539 1.24 8.34 22.51
CA LEU A 539 0.26 7.27 22.67
C LEU A 539 -0.71 7.67 23.77
N GLY A 540 -2.01 7.51 23.53
CA GLY A 540 -3.06 7.77 24.53
C GLY A 540 -3.16 6.68 25.59
N GLY A 541 -2.79 5.43 25.25
CA GLY A 541 -2.76 4.30 26.16
C GLY A 541 -2.59 2.96 25.44
N MET A 542 -2.53 1.86 26.19
CA MET A 542 -2.51 0.50 25.64
C MET A 542 -3.46 -0.38 26.44
N ARG A 543 -4.16 -1.33 25.81
CA ARG A 543 -5.06 -2.28 26.48
C ARG A 543 -5.05 -3.66 25.81
N LEU A 544 -5.51 -4.68 26.53
CA LEU A 544 -5.73 -6.01 25.96
C LEU A 544 -7.22 -6.26 25.71
N LEU A 545 -7.54 -6.74 24.51
CA LEU A 545 -8.88 -7.14 24.11
C LEU A 545 -8.89 -8.65 23.92
N VAL A 546 -9.82 -9.35 24.56
CA VAL A 546 -10.09 -10.76 24.24
C VAL A 546 -11.17 -10.80 23.18
N VAL A 547 -10.85 -11.29 21.99
CA VAL A 547 -11.76 -11.40 20.85
C VAL A 547 -12.12 -12.86 20.66
N GLU A 548 -13.42 -13.17 20.56
CA GLU A 548 -13.92 -14.50 20.23
C GLU A 548 -14.44 -14.50 18.80
N GLU A 549 -13.95 -15.44 18.00
CA GLU A 549 -14.18 -15.53 16.55
C GLU A 549 -14.54 -16.95 16.19
N ALA A 550 -15.25 -17.21 15.10
CA ALA A 550 -15.44 -18.59 14.66
C ALA A 550 -14.08 -19.28 14.40
N THR A 551 -13.85 -20.48 14.95
CA THR A 551 -12.79 -21.36 14.45
C THR A 551 -13.23 -21.72 13.07
N LEU A 552 -12.34 -21.49 12.12
CA LEU A 552 -12.46 -22.14 10.83
C LEU A 552 -12.56 -23.65 11.10
N PRO A 553 -13.51 -24.36 10.47
CA PRO A 553 -13.58 -25.81 10.60
C PRO A 553 -12.21 -26.39 10.26
N ASN A 554 -11.55 -26.96 11.26
CA ASN A 554 -10.37 -27.78 11.05
C ASN A 554 -10.81 -28.97 10.20
N ARG A 555 -9.98 -29.27 9.19
CA ARG A 555 -10.14 -30.40 8.28
C ARG A 555 -10.41 -31.71 8.99
#